data_AF-A0AAN7BAG4-F1
#
_entry.id   AF-A0AAN7BAG4-F1
#
_cell.length_a   1.000
_cell.length_b   1.000
_cell.length_c   1.000
_cell.angle_alpha   90.00
_cell.angle_beta   90.00
_cell.angle_gamma   90.00
#
_symmetry.space_group_name_H-M   'P 1'
#
loop_
_entity.id
_entity.type
_entity.pdbx_description
1 polymer ?
#
loop_
_entity_poly.entity_id
_entity_poly.type
_entity_poly.pdbx_seq_one_letter_code
_entity_poly.pdbx_strand_id
1 'polypeptide(L)'
;MPVRIPAPRRSELITFGCAGVASFAPFYMLIPGAEERVARQTLKWAPKWERNITFFKSPVERSIQKVTPPVARTVQRVEHKLPLEKIAKRADNRIKKNFDLLGVQHS
;
A
#
# COMPACT_ATOMS: atom_id res chain seq x y z
N MET A 1 -29.49 16.05 25.33
CA MET A 1 -29.32 16.97 24.17
C MET A 1 -28.72 16.17 23.03
N PRO A 2 -29.23 16.25 21.79
CA PRO A 2 -28.63 15.54 20.66
C PRO A 2 -27.24 16.12 20.38
N VAL A 3 -26.22 15.27 20.41
CA VAL A 3 -24.83 15.64 20.11
C VAL A 3 -24.76 15.99 18.63
N ARG A 4 -24.59 17.28 18.30
CA ARG A 4 -24.34 17.72 16.92
C ARG A 4 -22.90 17.38 16.56
N ILE A 5 -22.72 16.31 15.79
CA ILE A 5 -21.42 15.96 15.22
C ILE A 5 -21.12 16.96 14.09
N PRO A 6 -20.03 17.72 14.15
CA PRO A 6 -19.65 18.64 13.09
C PRO A 6 -19.34 17.86 11.81
N ALA A 7 -19.71 18.41 10.65
CA ALA A 7 -19.38 17.80 9.37
C ALA A 7 -17.85 17.70 9.22
N PRO A 8 -17.32 16.56 8.74
CA PRO A 8 -15.88 16.35 8.68
C PRO A 8 -15.21 17.32 7.70
N ARG A 9 -14.06 17.83 8.10
CA ARG A 9 -13.26 18.72 7.24
C ARG A 9 -12.71 17.91 6.06
N ARG A 10 -12.49 18.54 4.91
CA ARG A 10 -11.90 17.87 3.73
C ARG A 10 -10.58 17.15 4.05
N SER A 11 -9.77 17.72 4.93
CA SER A 11 -8.52 17.09 5.40
C SER A 11 -8.77 15.78 6.13
N GLU A 12 -9.80 15.72 6.98
CA GLU A 12 -10.15 14.53 7.75
C GLU A 12 -10.66 13.43 6.82
N LEU A 13 -11.51 13.78 5.85
CA LEU A 13 -11.96 12.85 4.81
C LEU A 13 -10.80 12.25 4.02
N ILE A 14 -9.80 13.07 3.65
CA ILE A 14 -8.59 12.58 2.97
C ILE A 14 -7.81 11.64 3.89
N THR A 15 -7.61 12.00 5.16
CA THR A 15 -6.88 11.15 6.11
C THR A 15 -7.60 9.82 6.34
N PHE A 16 -8.91 9.82 6.56
CA PHE A 16 -9.70 8.61 6.72
C PHE A 16 -9.70 7.75 5.46
N GLY A 17 -9.81 8.38 4.27
CA GLY A 17 -9.70 7.68 3.00
C GLY A 17 -8.33 7.02 2.81
N CYS A 18 -7.24 7.76 3.04
CA CYS A 18 -5.88 7.23 2.98
C CYS A 18 -5.66 6.11 4.00
N ALA A 19 -6.12 6.27 5.23
CA ALA A 19 -6.00 5.26 6.29
C ALA A 19 -6.77 3.97 5.92
N GLY A 20 -7.97 4.10 5.36
CA GLY A 20 -8.75 2.96 4.88
C GLY A 20 -8.02 2.21 3.76
N VAL A 21 -7.59 2.92 2.72
CA VAL A 21 -6.86 2.32 1.59
C VAL A 21 -5.56 1.67 2.06
N ALA A 22 -4.78 2.34 2.91
CA ALA A 22 -3.53 1.78 3.43
C ALA A 22 -3.74 0.54 4.30
N SER A 23 -4.82 0.50 5.09
CA SER A 23 -5.14 -0.65 5.94
C SER A 23 -5.59 -1.87 5.13
N PHE A 24 -6.27 -1.65 4.00
CA PHE A 24 -6.73 -2.73 3.12
C PHE A 24 -5.74 -3.12 2.00
N ALA A 25 -4.75 -2.27 1.72
CA ALA A 25 -3.75 -2.53 0.69
C ALA A 25 -3.01 -3.88 0.83
N PRO A 26 -2.59 -4.33 2.03
CA PRO A 26 -1.96 -5.64 2.19
C PRO A 26 -2.88 -6.80 1.76
N PHE A 27 -4.18 -6.71 2.05
CA PHE A 27 -5.14 -7.74 1.65
C PHE A 27 -5.37 -7.78 0.15
N TYR A 28 -5.37 -6.61 -0.51
CA TYR A 28 -5.44 -6.54 -1.96
C TYR A 28 -4.20 -7.17 -2.62
N MET A 29 -3.00 -6.96 -2.06
CA MET A 29 -1.75 -7.54 -2.58
C MET A 29 -1.63 -9.06 -2.36
N LEU A 30 -2.41 -9.64 -1.44
CA LEU A 30 -2.50 -11.10 -1.30
C LEU A 30 -3.30 -11.75 -2.44
N ILE A 31 -4.05 -10.97 -3.22
CA ILE A 31 -4.78 -11.47 -4.38
C ILE A 31 -3.77 -11.70 -5.50
N PRO A 32 -3.68 -12.91 -6.04
CA PRO A 32 -2.76 -13.22 -7.11
C PRO A 32 -3.10 -12.45 -8.40
N GLY A 33 -2.08 -11.94 -9.09
CA GLY A 33 -2.23 -11.03 -10.22
C GLY A 33 -2.60 -9.58 -9.84
N ALA A 34 -2.68 -9.25 -8.54
CA ALA A 34 -2.88 -7.87 -8.09
C ALA A 34 -1.70 -6.97 -8.50
N GLU A 35 -0.47 -7.48 -8.45
CA GLU A 35 0.73 -6.74 -8.84
C GLU A 35 0.69 -6.32 -10.31
N GLU A 36 0.34 -7.24 -11.21
CA GLU A 36 0.23 -6.97 -12.65
C GLU A 36 -0.87 -5.93 -12.95
N ARG A 37 -1.98 -6.00 -12.22
CA ARG A 37 -3.09 -5.03 -12.34
C ARG A 37 -2.65 -3.65 -11.86
N VAL A 38 -1.96 -3.58 -10.72
CA VAL A 38 -1.41 -2.34 -10.19
C VAL A 38 -0.39 -1.77 -11.15
N ALA A 39 0.56 -2.58 -11.62
CA ALA A 39 1.57 -2.17 -12.59
C ALA A 39 0.92 -1.63 -13.88
N ARG A 40 -0.07 -2.33 -14.44
CA ARG A 40 -0.80 -1.89 -15.64
C ARG A 40 -1.54 -0.56 -15.43
N GLN A 41 -2.08 -0.32 -14.23
CA GLN A 41 -2.67 0.96 -13.89
C GLN A 41 -1.60 2.04 -13.71
N THR A 42 -0.51 1.74 -13.01
CA THR A 42 0.64 2.64 -12.81
C THR A 42 1.20 3.16 -14.13
N LEU A 43 1.32 2.30 -15.15
CA LEU A 43 1.78 2.73 -16.48
C LEU A 43 0.92 3.83 -17.12
N LYS A 44 -0.37 3.93 -16.77
CA LYS A 44 -1.28 4.94 -17.35
C LYS A 44 -1.10 6.33 -16.74
N TRP A 45 -0.82 6.39 -15.44
CA TRP A 45 -0.81 7.66 -14.71
C TRP A 45 0.59 8.09 -14.26
N ALA A 46 1.53 7.15 -14.06
CA ALA A 46 2.90 7.46 -13.64
C ALA A 46 3.62 8.42 -14.61
N PRO A 47 3.53 8.29 -15.95
CA PRO A 47 4.21 9.24 -16.84
C PRO A 47 3.68 10.68 -16.72
N LYS A 48 2.36 10.83 -16.52
CA LYS A 48 1.74 12.14 -16.30
C LYS A 48 2.07 12.70 -14.92
N TRP A 49 2.21 11.82 -13.93
CA TRP A 49 2.64 12.15 -12.59
C TRP A 49 4.09 12.65 -12.58
N GLU A 50 5.00 11.91 -13.21
CA GLU A 50 6.42 12.28 -13.34
C GLU A 50 6.62 13.64 -14.01
N ARG A 51 5.78 13.99 -14.99
CA ARG A 51 5.82 15.31 -15.63
C ARG A 51 5.39 16.46 -14.71
N ASN A 52 4.52 16.21 -13.73
CA ASN A 52 3.93 17.24 -12.87
C ASN A 52 4.60 17.35 -11.48
N ILE A 53 5.35 16.34 -11.04
CA ILE A 53 5.98 16.33 -9.71
C ILE A 53 7.11 17.36 -9.54
N THR A 54 7.67 17.90 -10.62
CA THR A 54 8.77 18.89 -10.53
C THR A 54 8.39 20.09 -9.67
N PHE A 55 7.13 20.53 -9.70
CA PHE A 55 6.61 21.61 -8.85
C PHE A 55 6.52 21.22 -7.38
N PHE A 56 6.22 19.94 -7.09
CA PHE A 56 6.07 19.43 -5.74
C PHE A 56 7.37 18.85 -5.16
N LYS A 57 8.41 18.72 -5.99
CA LYS A 57 9.66 18.04 -5.63
C LYS A 57 10.32 18.65 -4.40
N SER A 58 10.47 19.98 -4.34
CA SER A 58 11.16 20.65 -3.21
C SER A 58 10.42 20.54 -1.86
N PRO A 59 9.10 20.81 -1.76
CA PRO A 59 8.36 20.59 -0.51
C PRO A 59 8.29 19.11 -0.10
N VAL A 60 8.15 18.22 -1.07
CA VAL A 60 8.08 16.77 -0.84
C VAL A 60 9.43 16.24 -0.35
N GLU A 61 10.54 16.67 -0.93
CA GLU A 61 11.89 16.25 -0.55
C GLU A 61 12.22 16.63 0.90
N ARG A 62 11.84 17.85 1.33
CA ARG A 62 11.94 18.26 2.75
C ARG A 62 11.06 17.44 3.68
N SER A 63 9.89 17.03 3.21
CA SER A 63 8.95 16.22 4.00
C SER A 63 9.44 14.78 4.13
N ILE A 64 9.92 14.20 3.02
CA ILE A 64 10.51 12.88 2.96
C ILE A 64 11.72 12.81 3.89
N GLN A 65 12.64 13.79 3.86
CA GLN A 65 13.80 13.83 4.76
C GLN A 65 13.43 13.73 6.25
N LYS A 66 12.26 14.25 6.64
CA LYS A 66 11.75 14.16 8.03
C LYS A 66 11.10 12.81 8.36
N VAL A 67 10.48 12.16 7.37
CA VAL A 67 9.72 10.92 7.54
C VAL A 67 10.60 9.68 7.35
N THR A 68 11.63 9.75 6.51
CA THR A 68 12.54 8.62 6.23
C THR A 68 13.17 8.01 7.49
N PRO A 69 13.75 8.79 8.44
CA PRO A 69 14.38 8.20 9.63
C PRO A 69 13.44 7.37 10.51
N PRO A 70 12.25 7.86 10.94
CA PRO A 70 11.36 7.07 11.78
C PRO A 70 10.75 5.87 11.05
N VAL A 71 10.47 5.99 9.74
CA VAL A 71 9.96 4.87 8.95
C VAL A 71 11.02 3.77 8.83
N ALA A 72 12.26 4.11 8.48
CA ALA A 72 13.34 3.14 8.38
C ALA A 72 13.56 2.36 9.69
N ARG A 73 13.54 3.06 10.84
CA ARG A 73 13.62 2.42 12.17
C ARG A 73 12.45 1.48 12.45
N THR A 74 11.26 1.81 11.96
CA THR A 74 10.06 0.98 12.14
C THR A 74 10.13 -0.26 11.27
N VAL A 75 10.54 -0.11 10.00
CA VAL A 75 10.77 -1.23 9.08
C VAL A 75 11.80 -2.20 9.64
N GLN A 76 12.96 -1.70 10.09
CA GLN A 76 14.00 -2.54 10.70
C GLN A 76 13.50 -3.33 11.92
N ARG A 77 12.66 -2.72 12.78
CA ARG A 77 12.08 -3.43 13.94
C ARG A 77 11.08 -4.50 13.53
N VAL A 78 10.30 -4.26 12.49
CA VAL A 78 9.33 -5.23 11.96
C VAL A 78 10.07 -6.37 11.28
N GLU A 79 11.09 -6.06 10.47
CA GLU A 79 11.94 -7.03 9.78
C GLU A 79 12.70 -7.94 10.75
N HIS A 80 13.26 -7.40 11.84
CA HIS A 80 13.92 -8.21 12.87
C HIS A 80 12.97 -9.12 13.65
N LYS A 81 11.68 -8.78 13.75
CA LYS A 81 10.70 -9.51 14.59
C LYS A 81 9.78 -10.42 13.81
N LEU A 82 9.54 -10.17 12.52
CA LEU A 82 8.74 -11.02 11.66
C LEU A 82 9.68 -11.81 10.74
N PRO A 83 9.62 -13.16 10.73
CA PRO A 83 10.29 -13.94 9.71
C PRO A 83 9.53 -13.77 8.39
N LEU A 84 9.70 -12.60 7.75
CA LEU A 84 9.03 -12.18 6.52
C LEU A 84 9.21 -13.22 5.42
N GLU A 85 10.39 -13.84 5.34
CA GLU A 85 10.66 -14.92 4.40
C GLU A 85 9.76 -16.15 4.64
N LYS A 86 9.51 -16.51 5.91
CA LYS A 86 8.62 -17.64 6.27
C LYS A 86 7.15 -17.29 6.04
N ILE A 87 6.75 -16.05 6.30
CA ILE A 87 5.39 -15.57 6.08
C ILE A 87 5.11 -15.49 4.57
N ALA A 88 6.05 -14.96 3.79
CA ALA A 88 6.00 -14.93 2.33
C ALA A 88 5.92 -16.34 1.74
N LYS A 89 6.79 -17.28 2.14
CA LYS A 89 6.73 -18.68 1.70
C LYS A 89 5.42 -19.37 2.09
N ARG A 90 4.87 -19.09 3.27
CA ARG A 90 3.57 -19.66 3.70
C ARG A 90 2.39 -19.07 2.95
N ALA A 91 2.44 -17.78 2.62
CA ALA A 91 1.44 -17.11 1.80
C ALA A 91 1.48 -17.68 0.37
N ASP A 92 2.67 -17.79 -0.23
CA ASP A 92 2.87 -18.36 -1.56
C ASP A 92 2.36 -19.82 -1.63
N ASN A 93 2.72 -20.66 -0.66
CA ASN A 93 2.21 -22.03 -0.58
C ASN A 93 0.70 -22.13 -0.39
N ARG A 94 0.07 -21.18 0.34
CA ARG A 94 -1.40 -21.12 0.48
C ARG A 94 -2.07 -20.64 -0.80
N ILE A 95 -1.48 -19.67 -1.49
CA ILE A 95 -1.99 -19.13 -2.76
C ILE A 95 -1.93 -20.23 -3.82
N LYS A 96 -0.80 -20.92 -3.97
CA LYS A 96 -0.65 -22.08 -4.86
C LYS A 96 -1.69 -23.16 -4.58
N LYS A 97 -1.85 -23.54 -3.31
CA LYS A 97 -2.84 -24.56 -2.91
C LYS A 97 -4.29 -24.14 -3.21
N ASN A 98 -4.63 -22.86 -3.03
CA ASN A 98 -5.96 -22.36 -3.35
C ASN A 98 -6.21 -22.28 -4.86
N PHE A 99 -5.18 -21.99 -5.65
CA PHE A 99 -5.27 -22.04 -7.12
C PHE A 99 -5.42 -23.46 -7.66
N ASP A 100 -4.67 -24.41 -7.11
CA ASP A 100 -4.81 -25.82 -7.44
C ASP A 100 -6.23 -26.32 -7.14
N LEU A 101 -6.83 -25.85 -6.04
CA LEU A 101 -8.22 -26.14 -5.66
C LEU A 101 -9.26 -25.47 -6.57
N LEU A 102 -8.93 -24.32 -7.17
CA LEU A 102 -9.80 -23.59 -8.11
C LEU A 102 -9.57 -24.02 -9.57
N GLY A 103 -8.68 -24.98 -9.83
CA GLY A 103 -8.45 -25.55 -11.16
C GLY A 103 -7.82 -24.58 -12.17
N VAL A 104 -7.27 -23.45 -11.73
CA VAL A 104 -6.61 -22.49 -12.62
C VAL A 104 -5.14 -22.89 -12.77
N GLN A 105 -4.89 -23.86 -13.64
CA GLN A 105 -3.54 -24.14 -14.13
C GLN A 105 -3.14 -23.02 -15.11
N HIS A 106 -2.06 -22.31 -14.80
CA HIS A 106 -1.29 -21.59 -15.81
C HIS A 106 0.08 -22.26 -15.92
N SER A 107 0.34 -22.84 -17.11
CA SER A 107 1.68 -23.11 -17.63
C SER A 107 2.54 -21.85 -17.65
#